data_AF-A0A1V2B1C1-F1
#
_entry.id   AF-A0A1V2B1C1-F1
#
_cell.length_a   1.000
_cell.length_b   1.000
_cell.length_c   1.000
_cell.angle_alpha   90.00
_cell.angle_beta   90.00
_cell.angle_gamma   90.00
#
_symmetry.space_group_name_H-M   'P 1'
#
loop_
_entity.id
_entity.type
_entity.pdbx_description
1 polymer ?
#
loop_
_entity_poly.entity_id
_entity_poly.type
_entity_poly.pdbx_seq_one_letter_code
_entity_poly.pdbx_strand_id
1 'polypeptide(L)'
;MSTSSNEVMFPSANTFLINSNPIFLITRKGEREILVFDAKMEVKTSDPKKNDGGNRHVGVDVKYWEAKATSKLLGCDIGFRITDLGDNSKVTALQLNKDFPSKLEFNMEYEVMVNGEVIKSGLSGSAEGQINSFPPKPNDMFRVAGKSMTLGEDTTVDVVACAC
;
A
#
# COMPACT_ATOMS: atom_id res chain seq x y z
N MET A 1 -25.69 33.06 -4.50
CA MET A 1 -24.52 32.69 -5.31
C MET A 1 -23.98 31.39 -4.76
N SER A 2 -24.10 30.33 -5.54
CA SER A 2 -23.71 28.96 -5.17
C SER A 2 -22.19 28.90 -5.07
N THR A 3 -21.68 28.47 -3.92
CA THR A 3 -20.29 28.08 -3.74
C THR A 3 -20.02 26.89 -4.66
N SER A 4 -19.15 27.06 -5.65
CA SER A 4 -18.59 25.94 -6.40
C SER A 4 -17.97 24.97 -5.40
N SER A 5 -18.67 23.87 -5.11
CA SER A 5 -18.06 22.72 -4.47
C SER A 5 -16.93 22.30 -5.39
N ASN A 6 -15.68 22.49 -4.97
CA ASN A 6 -14.54 21.90 -5.64
C ASN A 6 -14.72 20.39 -5.57
N GLU A 7 -15.43 19.83 -6.56
CA GLU A 7 -15.57 18.39 -6.69
C GLU A 7 -14.17 17.82 -6.86
N VAL A 8 -13.79 16.93 -5.95
CA VAL A 8 -12.53 16.20 -6.05
C VAL A 8 -12.69 15.24 -7.22
N MET A 9 -11.87 15.44 -8.26
CA MET A 9 -11.85 14.62 -9.46
C MET A 9 -10.61 13.73 -9.46
N PHE A 10 -10.65 12.64 -10.21
CA PHE A 10 -9.45 11.85 -10.47
C PHE A 10 -8.40 12.73 -11.15
N PRO A 11 -7.12 12.54 -10.80
CA PRO A 11 -6.05 13.23 -11.49
C PRO A 11 -5.97 12.78 -12.95
N SER A 12 -5.47 13.65 -13.81
CA SER A 12 -4.91 13.22 -15.09
C SER A 12 -3.71 12.28 -14.86
N ALA A 13 -3.23 11.61 -15.92
CA ALA A 13 -2.01 10.83 -15.82
C ALA A 13 -0.85 11.67 -15.26
N ASN A 14 -0.32 11.29 -14.09
CA ASN A 14 0.75 12.00 -13.40
C ASN A 14 1.52 11.06 -12.46
N THR A 15 2.67 11.51 -11.97
CA THR A 15 3.46 10.81 -10.95
C THR A 15 3.21 11.42 -9.58
N PHE A 16 3.03 10.58 -8.57
CA PHE A 16 2.79 10.97 -7.18
C PHE A 16 3.75 10.25 -6.25
N LEU A 17 4.18 10.97 -5.21
CA LEU A 17 4.86 10.38 -4.06
C LEU A 17 3.86 10.22 -2.94
N ILE A 18 3.77 9.01 -2.40
CA ILE A 18 2.90 8.63 -1.29
C ILE A 18 3.81 8.13 -0.17
N ASN A 19 3.70 8.73 1.01
CA ASN A 19 4.27 8.17 2.22
C ASN A 19 3.23 7.31 2.92
N SER A 20 3.65 6.26 3.58
CA SER A 20 2.75 5.45 4.40
C SER A 20 3.48 4.81 5.57
N ASN A 21 2.70 4.35 6.54
CA ASN A 21 3.15 3.67 7.73
C ASN A 21 2.53 2.28 7.84
N PRO A 22 3.07 1.28 7.12
CA PRO A 22 2.71 -0.12 7.32
C PRO A 22 2.99 -0.56 8.76
N ILE A 23 2.06 -1.31 9.33
CA ILE A 23 2.14 -1.84 10.70
C ILE A 23 2.22 -3.37 10.62
N PHE A 24 3.28 -3.91 11.21
CA PHE A 24 3.51 -5.35 11.30
C PHE A 24 3.61 -5.80 12.76
N LEU A 25 3.12 -7.00 13.04
CA LEU A 25 3.34 -7.68 14.31
C LEU A 25 4.42 -8.74 14.11
N ILE A 26 5.50 -8.62 14.86
CA ILE A 26 6.55 -9.63 14.93
C ILE A 26 6.34 -10.46 16.18
N THR A 27 6.40 -11.78 16.02
CA THR A 27 6.41 -12.71 17.15
C THR A 27 7.69 -13.54 17.12
N ARG A 28 8.41 -13.61 18.24
CA ARG A 28 9.58 -14.48 18.42
C ARG A 28 9.51 -15.18 19.77
N LYS A 29 9.48 -16.52 19.77
CA LYS A 29 9.46 -17.33 21.00
C LYS A 29 8.38 -16.90 22.02
N GLY A 30 7.23 -16.45 21.53
CA GLY A 30 6.10 -15.97 22.35
C GLY A 30 6.15 -14.49 22.73
N GLU A 31 7.28 -13.80 22.54
CA GLU A 31 7.38 -12.35 22.65
C GLU A 31 6.83 -11.67 21.40
N ARG A 32 6.28 -10.46 21.55
CA ARG A 32 5.60 -9.72 20.49
C ARG A 32 6.08 -8.28 20.42
N GLU A 33 6.33 -7.79 19.20
CA GLU A 33 6.67 -6.41 18.91
C GLU A 33 5.79 -5.89 17.77
N ILE A 34 5.21 -4.70 17.93
CA ILE A 34 4.58 -3.98 16.83
C ILE A 34 5.63 -3.09 16.20
N LEU A 35 5.85 -3.25 14.90
CA LEU A 35 6.68 -2.38 14.10
C LEU A 35 5.84 -1.50 13.20
N VAL A 36 6.13 -0.20 13.28
CA VAL A 36 5.60 0.81 12.37
C VAL A 36 6.74 1.15 11.41
N PHE A 37 6.52 0.90 10.13
CA PHE A 37 7.50 1.16 9.09
C PHE A 37 7.33 2.57 8.56
N ASP A 38 8.43 3.15 8.08
CA ASP A 38 8.38 4.32 7.21
C ASP A 38 8.48 3.82 5.77
N ALA A 39 7.40 3.97 5.01
CA ALA A 39 7.31 3.56 3.63
C ALA A 39 7.22 4.76 2.70
N LYS A 40 7.93 4.66 1.57
CA LYS A 40 7.89 5.63 0.48
C LYS A 40 7.48 4.90 -0.79
N MET A 41 6.51 5.47 -1.49
CA MET A 41 5.98 4.94 -2.73
C MET A 41 5.99 6.00 -3.82
N GLU A 42 6.46 5.64 -5.00
CA GLU A 42 6.22 6.41 -6.21
C GLU A 42 5.20 5.66 -7.07
N VAL A 43 4.14 6.35 -7.47
CA VAL A 43 3.11 5.79 -8.34
C VAL A 43 2.87 6.68 -9.55
N LYS A 44 2.52 6.06 -10.67
CA LYS A 44 2.08 6.74 -11.89
C LYS A 44 0.63 6.36 -12.17
N THR A 45 -0.22 7.37 -12.36
CA THR A 45 -1.63 7.15 -12.73
C THR A 45 -1.81 7.12 -14.24
N SER A 46 -2.81 6.37 -14.71
CA SER A 46 -3.34 6.51 -16.06
C SER A 46 -4.38 7.65 -16.13
N ASP A 47 -4.80 8.00 -17.35
CA ASP A 47 -5.99 8.83 -17.50
C ASP A 47 -7.26 8.11 -17.03
N PRO A 48 -8.26 8.84 -16.50
CA PRO A 48 -9.52 8.26 -16.06
C PRO A 48 -10.31 7.61 -17.21
N LYS A 49 -10.80 6.41 -16.98
CA LYS A 49 -11.64 5.63 -17.92
C LYS A 49 -12.87 5.09 -17.22
N LYS A 50 -13.88 4.66 -17.98
CA LYS A 50 -15.02 3.90 -17.43
C LYS A 50 -14.74 2.41 -17.52
N ASN A 51 -15.11 1.65 -16.49
CA ASN A 51 -15.15 0.19 -16.56
C ASN A 51 -16.47 -0.30 -17.18
N ASP A 52 -16.62 -1.61 -17.35
CA ASP A 52 -17.83 -2.22 -17.92
C ASP A 52 -19.11 -1.92 -17.12
N GLY A 53 -18.96 -1.65 -15.82
CA GLY A 53 -20.05 -1.23 -14.93
C GLY A 53 -20.39 0.26 -15.00
N GLY A 54 -19.71 1.03 -15.87
CA GLY A 54 -19.90 2.48 -16.02
C GLY A 54 -19.23 3.34 -14.95
N ASN A 55 -18.61 2.74 -13.93
CA ASN A 55 -17.86 3.44 -12.91
C ASN A 55 -16.53 3.93 -13.46
N ARG A 56 -16.12 5.12 -13.03
CA ARG A 56 -14.82 5.68 -13.43
C ARG A 56 -13.72 4.98 -12.64
N HIS A 57 -12.56 4.79 -13.28
CA HIS A 57 -11.36 4.25 -12.66
C HIS A 57 -10.10 4.87 -13.26
N VAL A 58 -9.01 4.83 -12.51
CA VAL A 58 -7.64 5.10 -12.98
C VAL A 58 -6.77 3.91 -12.64
N GLY A 59 -5.94 3.48 -13.59
CA GLY A 59 -4.86 2.54 -13.32
C GLY A 59 -3.77 3.21 -12.49
N VAL A 60 -3.16 2.46 -11.59
CA VAL A 60 -2.05 2.89 -10.75
C VAL A 60 -0.89 1.94 -11.00
N ASP A 61 0.24 2.48 -11.40
CA ASP A 61 1.45 1.76 -11.72
C ASP A 61 2.48 2.13 -10.66
N VAL A 62 2.84 1.18 -9.80
CA VAL A 62 3.78 1.42 -8.69
C VAL A 62 5.19 1.40 -9.28
N LYS A 63 5.92 2.52 -9.22
CA LYS A 63 7.28 2.62 -9.78
C LYS A 63 8.35 2.25 -8.78
N TYR A 64 8.09 2.55 -7.52
CA TYR A 64 9.00 2.28 -6.43
C TYR A 64 8.20 2.15 -5.16
N TRP A 65 8.59 1.20 -4.31
CA TRP A 65 8.12 1.12 -2.94
C TRP A 65 9.16 0.46 -2.07
N GLU A 66 9.46 1.09 -0.95
CA GLU A 66 10.35 0.57 0.07
C GLU A 66 9.83 0.97 1.43
N ALA A 67 9.86 0.03 2.38
CA ALA A 67 9.50 0.25 3.77
C ALA A 67 10.62 -0.27 4.67
N LYS A 68 10.99 0.49 5.71
CA LYS A 68 12.01 0.07 6.69
C LYS A 68 11.57 0.35 8.12
N ALA A 69 12.00 -0.52 9.03
CA ALA A 69 11.92 -0.34 10.48
C ALA A 69 13.04 -1.10 11.17
N THR A 70 13.44 -0.67 12.37
CA THR A 70 14.37 -1.41 13.22
C THR A 70 13.59 -2.20 14.27
N SER A 71 13.81 -3.50 14.35
CA SER A 71 13.22 -4.37 15.37
C SER A 71 14.06 -4.41 16.63
N LYS A 72 13.46 -4.05 17.77
CA LYS A 72 14.11 -4.24 19.08
C LYS A 72 14.11 -5.70 19.49
N LEU A 73 13.06 -6.45 19.12
CA LEU A 73 12.93 -7.87 19.43
C LEU A 73 13.95 -8.73 18.67
N LEU A 74 14.26 -8.37 17.43
CA LEU A 74 15.23 -9.09 16.60
C LEU A 74 16.63 -8.48 16.67
N GLY A 75 16.77 -7.21 17.07
CA GLY A 75 18.04 -6.49 17.14
C GLY A 75 18.62 -6.19 15.75
N CYS A 76 17.76 -6.03 14.74
CA CYS A 76 18.17 -5.84 13.35
C CYS A 76 17.21 -4.92 12.58
N ASP A 77 17.66 -4.43 11.43
CA ASP A 77 16.82 -3.71 10.50
C ASP A 77 16.02 -4.69 9.65
N ILE A 78 14.73 -4.39 9.48
CA ILE A 78 13.81 -5.12 8.63
C ILE A 78 13.36 -4.18 7.53
N GLY A 79 13.42 -4.67 6.29
CA GLY A 79 12.99 -3.95 5.11
C GLY A 79 12.02 -4.77 4.28
N PHE A 80 11.15 -4.07 3.56
CA PHE A 80 10.34 -4.63 2.50
C PHE A 80 10.54 -3.81 1.23
N ARG A 81 10.63 -4.48 0.09
CA ARG A 81 10.75 -3.83 -1.22
C ARG A 81 9.86 -4.52 -2.23
N ILE A 82 9.14 -3.74 -3.04
CA ILE A 82 8.36 -4.30 -4.15
C ILE A 82 9.32 -4.72 -5.26
N THR A 83 9.16 -5.95 -5.76
CA THR A 83 10.01 -6.57 -6.80
C THR A 83 9.30 -6.67 -8.14
N ASP A 84 7.99 -6.91 -8.13
CA ASP A 84 7.15 -6.81 -9.33
C ASP A 84 6.07 -5.75 -9.09
N LEU A 85 6.03 -4.83 -10.03
CA LEU A 85 5.31 -3.56 -9.97
C LEU A 85 3.82 -3.70 -10.32
N GLY A 86 3.38 -4.92 -10.65
CA GLY A 86 1.98 -5.34 -10.69
C GLY A 86 1.07 -4.45 -11.54
N ASP A 87 0.81 -4.85 -12.78
CA ASP A 87 -0.01 -4.10 -13.75
C ASP A 87 -1.52 -3.97 -13.41
N ASN A 88 -1.92 -4.23 -12.17
CA ASN A 88 -3.34 -4.35 -11.77
C ASN A 88 -3.75 -3.50 -10.57
N SER A 89 -2.90 -2.56 -10.12
CA SER A 89 -3.32 -1.61 -9.09
C SER A 89 -4.23 -0.54 -9.70
N LYS A 90 -5.27 -0.13 -8.97
CA LYS A 90 -6.30 0.78 -9.51
C LYS A 90 -7.04 1.54 -8.42
N VAL A 91 -7.58 2.68 -8.81
CA VAL A 91 -8.61 3.40 -8.05
C VAL A 91 -9.91 3.31 -8.81
N THR A 92 -10.97 2.82 -8.18
CA THR A 92 -12.31 2.68 -8.79
C THR A 92 -13.35 3.44 -7.99
N ALA A 93 -14.11 4.30 -8.66
CA ALA A 93 -15.22 5.03 -8.07
C ALA A 93 -16.28 4.09 -7.51
N LEU A 94 -16.76 4.39 -6.30
CA LEU A 94 -17.86 3.65 -5.67
C LEU A 94 -19.24 4.07 -6.16
N GLN A 95 -19.33 5.20 -6.88
CA GLN A 95 -20.58 5.77 -7.38
C GLN A 95 -20.47 6.13 -8.86
N LEU A 96 -21.57 5.96 -9.60
CA LEU A 96 -21.65 6.34 -11.00
C LEU A 96 -21.47 7.85 -11.17
N ASN A 97 -20.72 8.24 -12.21
CA ASN A 97 -20.46 9.64 -12.59
C ASN A 97 -19.76 10.49 -11.51
N LYS A 98 -19.15 9.86 -10.50
CA LYS A 98 -18.27 10.51 -9.54
C LYS A 98 -16.91 9.85 -9.55
N ASP A 99 -15.91 10.58 -9.06
CA ASP A 99 -14.55 10.06 -8.88
C ASP A 99 -14.29 9.66 -7.42
N PHE A 100 -14.97 10.27 -6.45
CA PHE A 100 -14.85 9.91 -5.04
C PHE A 100 -16.23 9.84 -4.34
N PRO A 101 -16.39 9.05 -3.28
CA PRO A 101 -15.40 8.14 -2.69
C PRO A 101 -15.05 6.98 -3.64
N SER A 102 -13.82 6.47 -3.50
CA SER A 102 -13.25 5.44 -4.37
C SER A 102 -12.63 4.32 -3.55
N LYS A 103 -12.55 3.12 -4.13
CA LYS A 103 -11.72 2.02 -3.64
C LYS A 103 -10.35 2.07 -4.31
N LEU A 104 -9.28 2.18 -3.54
CA LEU A 104 -7.92 1.98 -4.00
C LEU A 104 -7.50 0.55 -3.69
N GLU A 105 -6.92 -0.12 -4.69
CA GLU A 105 -6.41 -1.48 -4.62
C GLU A 105 -4.98 -1.46 -5.13
N PHE A 106 -4.04 -1.83 -4.27
CA PHE A 106 -2.65 -2.10 -4.62
C PHE A 106 -2.39 -3.60 -4.61
N ASN A 107 -1.88 -4.13 -5.71
CA ASN A 107 -1.39 -5.50 -5.81
C ASN A 107 0.12 -5.44 -6.01
N MET A 108 0.86 -6.23 -5.25
CA MET A 108 2.32 -6.15 -5.25
C MET A 108 2.98 -7.51 -5.05
N GLU A 109 4.10 -7.73 -5.72
CA GLU A 109 5.09 -8.71 -5.28
C GLU A 109 6.21 -8.00 -4.55
N TYR A 110 6.71 -8.62 -3.49
CA TYR A 110 7.71 -8.02 -2.63
C TYR A 110 8.71 -9.05 -2.10
N GLU A 111 9.80 -8.52 -1.58
CA GLU A 111 10.81 -9.25 -0.84
C GLU A 111 11.01 -8.66 0.55
N VAL A 112 11.52 -9.50 1.44
CA VAL A 112 11.87 -9.14 2.82
C VAL A 112 13.38 -9.08 2.92
N MET A 113 13.87 -8.00 3.51
CA MET A 113 15.27 -7.76 3.77
C MET A 113 15.54 -7.73 5.27
N VAL A 114 16.67 -8.29 5.70
CA VAL A 114 17.20 -8.13 7.06
C VAL A 114 18.61 -7.57 6.96
N ASN A 115 18.87 -6.46 7.66
CA ASN A 115 20.15 -5.73 7.57
C ASN A 115 20.55 -5.39 6.12
N GLY A 116 19.57 -5.16 5.24
CA GLY A 116 19.79 -4.86 3.83
C GLY A 116 19.99 -6.07 2.92
N GLU A 117 20.05 -7.29 3.45
CA GLU A 117 20.15 -8.52 2.66
C GLU A 117 18.78 -9.15 2.43
N VAL A 118 18.50 -9.58 1.20
CA VAL A 118 17.25 -10.27 0.87
C VAL A 118 17.23 -11.66 1.49
N ILE A 119 16.28 -11.91 2.40
CA ILE A 119 16.10 -13.21 3.05
C ILE A 119 14.93 -14.00 2.49
N LYS A 120 14.00 -13.35 1.80
CA LYS A 120 12.83 -13.99 1.18
C LYS A 120 12.29 -13.15 0.03
N SER A 121 11.96 -13.79 -1.09
CA SER A 121 11.45 -13.15 -2.30
C SER A 121 10.23 -13.90 -2.87
N GLY A 122 9.61 -13.34 -3.91
CA GLY A 122 8.45 -13.95 -4.58
C GLY A 122 7.18 -13.96 -3.71
N LEU A 123 7.08 -13.03 -2.76
CA LEU A 123 5.92 -12.90 -1.91
C LEU A 123 4.91 -12.00 -2.60
N SER A 124 3.63 -12.32 -2.50
CA SER A 124 2.56 -11.49 -3.05
C SER A 124 1.66 -10.97 -1.93
N GLY A 125 1.16 -9.76 -2.08
CA GLY A 125 0.23 -9.12 -1.15
C GLY A 125 -0.69 -8.16 -1.86
N SER A 126 -1.78 -7.80 -1.18
CA SER A 126 -2.64 -6.72 -1.63
C SER A 126 -2.99 -5.78 -0.48
N ALA A 127 -3.12 -4.50 -0.80
CA ALA A 127 -3.62 -3.49 0.12
C ALA A 127 -4.86 -2.83 -0.50
N GLU A 128 -5.94 -2.73 0.27
CA GLU A 128 -7.19 -2.11 -0.18
C GLU A 128 -7.75 -1.16 0.87
N GLY A 129 -8.35 -0.06 0.39
CA GLY A 129 -8.95 0.95 1.26
C GLY A 129 -9.88 1.87 0.51
N GLN A 130 -10.82 2.49 1.23
CA GLN A 130 -11.61 3.58 0.67
C GLN A 130 -10.84 4.89 0.83
N ILE A 131 -10.78 5.68 -0.25
CA ILE A 131 -10.16 7.00 -0.28
C ILE A 131 -11.17 8.06 -0.72
N ASN A 132 -10.95 9.30 -0.27
CA ASN A 132 -11.77 10.45 -0.64
C ASN A 132 -11.04 11.47 -1.53
N SER A 133 -9.78 11.21 -1.85
CA SER A 133 -8.98 11.91 -2.85
C SER A 133 -7.82 11.04 -3.30
N PHE A 134 -7.17 11.41 -4.40
CA PHE A 134 -5.90 10.81 -4.81
C PHE A 134 -4.84 11.92 -5.02
N PRO A 135 -3.62 11.79 -4.46
CA PRO A 135 -3.16 10.71 -3.57
C PRO A 135 -3.99 10.60 -2.27
N PRO A 136 -3.93 9.45 -1.57
CA PRO A 136 -4.60 9.29 -0.28
C PRO A 136 -4.20 10.39 0.71
N LYS A 137 -5.11 10.78 1.59
CA LYS A 137 -4.83 11.78 2.63
C LYS A 137 -4.11 11.13 3.81
N PRO A 138 -3.42 11.95 4.63
CA PRO A 138 -2.94 11.49 5.92
C PRO A 138 -4.08 10.87 6.74
N ASN A 139 -3.82 9.71 7.33
CA ASN A 139 -4.72 8.84 8.09
C ASN A 139 -5.74 8.04 7.27
N ASP A 140 -5.69 8.05 5.93
CA ASP A 140 -6.46 7.08 5.15
C ASP A 140 -5.94 5.67 5.47
N MET A 141 -6.85 4.79 5.89
CA MET A 141 -6.53 3.45 6.38
C MET A 141 -6.71 2.41 5.29
N PHE A 142 -5.70 1.55 5.14
CA PHE A 142 -5.68 0.44 4.21
C PHE A 142 -5.60 -0.87 4.98
N ARG A 143 -6.50 -1.78 4.62
CA ARG A 143 -6.41 -3.17 5.02
C ARG A 143 -5.37 -3.83 4.13
N VAL A 144 -4.34 -4.39 4.75
CA VAL A 144 -3.36 -5.20 4.02
C VAL A 144 -3.75 -6.66 4.18
N ALA A 145 -4.03 -7.31 3.06
CA ALA A 145 -4.19 -8.75 2.99
C ALA A 145 -2.83 -9.37 2.66
N GLY A 146 -2.31 -10.15 3.61
CA GLY A 146 -1.06 -10.88 3.47
C GLY A 146 -1.11 -12.19 4.26
N LYS A 147 -0.24 -13.13 3.90
CA LYS A 147 -0.01 -14.33 4.70
C LYS A 147 0.98 -14.00 5.82
N SER A 148 0.78 -14.57 7.00
CA SER A 148 1.80 -14.65 8.04
C SER A 148 3.08 -15.22 7.45
N MET A 149 4.22 -14.56 7.68
CA MET A 149 5.51 -14.97 7.14
C MET A 149 6.41 -15.49 8.25
N THR A 150 6.89 -16.71 8.07
CA THR A 150 7.97 -17.25 8.89
C THR A 150 9.32 -16.82 8.31
N LEU A 151 10.14 -16.12 9.11
CA LEU A 151 11.50 -15.66 8.75
C LEU A 151 12.61 -16.59 9.30
N GLY A 152 12.24 -17.60 10.11
CA GLY A 152 13.13 -18.60 10.69
C GLY A 152 12.33 -19.53 11.62
N GLU A 153 12.97 -20.51 12.27
CA GLU A 153 12.27 -21.56 13.04
C GLU A 153 11.27 -21.01 14.09
N ASP A 154 11.58 -19.86 14.70
CA ASP A 154 10.79 -19.28 15.79
C ASP A 154 10.30 -17.84 15.55
N THR A 155 10.36 -17.32 14.32
CA THR A 155 10.03 -15.90 14.04
C THR A 155 8.93 -15.79 12.99
N THR A 156 7.81 -15.18 13.37
CA THR A 156 6.70 -14.86 12.46
C THR A 156 6.50 -13.36 12.35
N VAL A 157 6.11 -12.91 11.15
CA VAL A 157 5.77 -11.54 10.83
C VAL A 157 4.38 -11.52 10.21
N ASP A 158 3.47 -10.81 10.86
CA ASP A 158 2.08 -10.64 10.44
C ASP A 158 1.86 -9.20 9.99
N VAL A 159 1.22 -9.00 8.84
CA VAL A 159 0.83 -7.66 8.39
C VAL A 159 -0.50 -7.29 9.02
N VAL A 160 -0.55 -6.17 9.73
CA VAL A 160 -1.73 -5.77 10.52
C VAL A 160 -2.55 -4.73 9.76
N ALA A 161 -1.93 -3.64 9.32
CA ALA A 161 -2.60 -2.52 8.65
C ALA A 161 -1.59 -1.61 7.94
N CYS A 162 -2.07 -0.64 7.18
CA CYS A 162 -1.26 0.45 6.63
C CYS A 162 -2.04 1.76 6.70
N ALA A 163 -1.37 2.86 7.04
CA ALA A 163 -1.93 4.21 7.04
C ALA A 163 -1.13 5.11 6.08
N CYS A 164 -1.77 6.01 5.35
CA CYS A 164 -1.09 7.06 4.58
C CYS A 164 -0.92 8.36 5.38
#